data_AF-A0A0V8ELX6-F1
#
_entry.id   AF-A0A0V8ELX6-F1
#
_cell.length_a   1.000
_cell.length_b   1.000
_cell.length_c   1.000
_cell.angle_alpha   90.00
_cell.angle_beta   90.00
_cell.angle_gamma   90.00
#
_symmetry.space_group_name_H-M   'P 1'
#
loop_
_entity.id
_entity.type
_entity.pdbx_description
1 polymer ?
#
loop_
_entity_poly.entity_id
_entity_poly.type
_entity_poly.pdbx_seq_one_letter_code
_entity_poly.pdbx_strand_id
1 'polypeptide(L)'
;MEQREMERLAWLDLKSKGFVIDSRWEGDGRTWIGCYAMPKGKPPFWADVWDENSIQKDGNDYAQWFEWYKRDLNQLAKEYPQ
;
A
#
# COMPACT_ATOMS: atom_id res chain seq x y z
N MET A 1 6.72 -15.29 -10.29
CA MET A 1 5.99 -14.62 -9.20
C MET A 1 4.60 -14.31 -9.69
N GLU A 2 3.60 -14.82 -8.98
CA GLU A 2 2.18 -14.55 -9.18
C GLU A 2 1.81 -13.19 -8.57
N GLN A 3 0.72 -12.57 -9.02
CA GLN A 3 0.25 -11.27 -8.51
C GLN A 3 0.09 -11.25 -6.98
N ARG A 4 -0.50 -12.31 -6.40
CA ARG A 4 -0.67 -12.40 -4.93
C ARG A 4 0.65 -12.35 -4.17
N GLU A 5 1.71 -12.92 -4.74
CA GLU A 5 3.03 -12.86 -4.12
C GLU A 5 3.69 -11.50 -4.30
N MET A 6 3.44 -10.83 -5.43
CA MET A 6 3.85 -9.44 -5.61
C MET A 6 3.19 -8.55 -4.55
N GLU A 7 1.88 -8.68 -4.34
CA GLU A 7 1.11 -7.92 -3.35
C GLU A 7 1.60 -8.20 -1.91
N ARG A 8 1.91 -9.46 -1.57
CA ARG A 8 2.48 -9.81 -0.26
C ARG A 8 3.80 -9.10 -0.01
N LEU A 9 4.72 -9.14 -0.98
CA LEU A 9 6.04 -8.54 -0.84
C LEU A 9 5.99 -7.01 -0.81
N ALA A 10 5.17 -6.39 -1.65
CA ALA A 10 4.93 -4.96 -1.63
C ALA A 10 4.31 -4.51 -0.29
N TRP A 11 3.38 -5.30 0.27
CA TRP A 11 2.81 -5.03 1.59
C TRP A 11 3.85 -5.10 2.72
N LEU A 12 4.75 -6.09 2.68
CA LEU A 12 5.84 -6.21 3.66
C LEU A 12 6.79 -5.00 3.59
N ASP A 13 7.12 -4.55 2.38
CA ASP A 13 7.94 -3.36 2.14
C ASP A 13 7.25 -2.07 2.61
N LEU A 14 5.95 -1.89 2.34
CA LEU A 14 5.19 -0.77 2.89
C LEU A 14 5.19 -0.76 4.41
N LYS A 15 4.96 -1.94 5.02
CA LYS A 15 4.92 -2.08 6.47
C LYS A 15 6.28 -1.75 7.10
N SER A 16 7.39 -2.15 6.48
CA SER A 16 8.74 -1.82 6.94
C SER A 16 9.01 -0.31 6.85
N LYS A 17 8.45 0.37 5.84
CA LYS A 17 8.50 1.83 5.66
C LYS A 17 7.53 2.60 6.56
N GLY A 18 6.67 1.91 7.33
CA GLY A 18 5.71 2.54 8.23
C GLY A 18 4.45 3.06 7.54
N PHE A 19 4.04 2.45 6.43
CA PHE A 19 2.82 2.79 5.69
C PHE A 19 1.73 1.73 5.81
N VAL A 20 0.49 2.13 5.58
CA VAL A 20 -0.71 1.26 5.48
C VAL A 20 -1.40 1.52 4.14
N ILE A 21 -1.91 0.45 3.51
CA ILE A 21 -2.60 0.53 2.21
C ILE A 21 -3.90 1.33 2.38
N ASP A 22 -4.16 2.23 1.44
CA ASP A 22 -5.34 3.10 1.40
C ASP A 22 -6.18 2.93 0.13
N SER A 23 -5.71 2.14 -0.85
CA SER A 23 -6.43 1.86 -2.09
C SER A 23 -6.43 0.39 -2.46
N ARG A 24 -7.14 0.05 -3.54
CA ARG A 24 -6.95 -1.23 -4.22
C ARG A 24 -5.56 -1.25 -4.88
N TRP A 25 -5.06 -2.46 -5.10
CA TRP A 25 -3.90 -2.68 -5.95
C TRP A 25 -4.25 -2.38 -7.41
N GLU A 26 -3.33 -1.70 -8.07
CA GLU A 26 -3.34 -1.37 -9.48
C GLU A 26 -2.11 -1.96 -10.16
N GLY A 27 -2.12 -1.98 -11.49
CA GLY A 27 -1.08 -2.58 -12.33
C GLY A 27 -1.58 -3.74 -13.16
N ASP A 28 -0.68 -4.29 -13.97
CA ASP A 28 -1.00 -5.42 -14.87
C ASP A 28 -0.91 -6.78 -14.18
N GLY A 29 -0.49 -6.81 -12.90
CA GLY A 29 -0.31 -8.03 -12.10
C GLY A 29 0.77 -8.98 -12.65
N ARG A 30 1.59 -8.54 -13.61
CA ARG A 30 2.57 -9.36 -14.34
C ARG A 30 3.96 -8.74 -14.36
N THR A 31 4.03 -7.44 -14.58
CA THR A 31 5.27 -6.66 -14.68
C THR A 31 5.40 -5.68 -13.53
N TRP A 32 4.29 -5.12 -13.03
CA TRP A 32 4.27 -4.21 -11.90
C TRP A 32 2.96 -4.26 -11.12
N ILE A 33 3.01 -3.79 -9.87
CA ILE A 33 1.85 -3.45 -9.05
C ILE A 33 2.09 -2.12 -8.33
N GLY A 34 1.02 -1.42 -7.98
CA GLY A 34 1.10 -0.19 -7.19
C GLY A 34 -0.18 0.06 -6.39
N CYS A 35 -0.09 0.94 -5.41
CA CYS A 35 -1.24 1.39 -4.63
C CYS A 35 -0.95 2.73 -3.97
N TYR A 36 -2.00 3.44 -3.58
CA TYR A 36 -1.89 4.50 -2.58
C TYR A 36 -1.76 3.91 -1.18
N ALA A 37 -0.85 4.48 -0.39
CA ALA A 37 -0.65 4.14 1.01
C ALA A 37 -0.43 5.39 1.84
N MET A 38 -0.87 5.37 3.09
CA MET A 38 -0.74 6.47 4.05
C MET A 38 0.27 6.13 5.15
N PRO A 39 1.00 7.12 5.70
CA PRO A 39 1.84 6.90 6.86
C PRO A 39 1.02 6.40 8.05
N LYS A 40 1.52 5.36 8.73
CA LYS A 40 0.88 4.78 9.91
C LYS A 40 0.71 5.84 10.98
N GLY A 41 -0.52 5.96 11.51
CA GLY A 41 -0.86 6.91 12.59
C GLY A 41 -1.32 8.28 12.09
N LYS A 42 -1.32 8.53 10.77
CA LYS A 42 -2.02 9.68 10.20
C LYS A 42 -3.52 9.41 10.08
N PRO A 43 -4.36 10.44 10.24
CA PRO A 43 -5.78 10.28 10.03
C PRO A 43 -6.08 10.05 8.53
N PRO A 44 -7.17 9.33 8.21
CA PRO A 44 -7.62 9.22 6.83
C PRO A 44 -8.11 10.59 6.31
N PHE A 45 -7.89 10.86 5.03
CA PHE A 45 -8.37 12.07 4.36
C PHE A 45 -9.90 12.07 4.26
N TRP A 46 -10.50 10.92 3.98
CA TRP A 46 -11.94 10.78 3.87
C TRP A 46 -12.57 10.43 5.21
N ALA A 47 -13.74 10.98 5.47
CA ALA A 47 -14.62 10.45 6.50
C ALA A 47 -15.13 9.06 6.07
N ASP A 48 -15.18 8.11 7.01
CA ASP A 48 -15.92 6.87 6.84
C ASP A 48 -17.39 7.20 6.56
N VAL A 49 -17.85 6.85 5.36
CA VAL A 49 -19.22 7.12 4.93
C VAL A 49 -20.27 6.28 5.68
N TRP A 50 -19.84 5.28 6.44
CA TRP A 50 -20.69 4.40 7.26
C TRP A 50 -20.69 4.77 8.74
N ASP A 51 -19.84 5.70 9.17
CA ASP A 51 -19.82 6.25 10.53
C ASP A 51 -20.17 7.74 10.47
N GLU A 52 -21.39 8.07 10.91
CA GLU A 52 -21.88 9.45 10.97
C GLU A 52 -21.04 10.37 11.88
N ASN A 53 -20.24 9.80 12.78
CA ASN A 53 -19.31 10.54 13.63
C ASN A 53 -17.91 10.66 13.02
N SER A 54 -17.67 10.01 11.89
CA SER A 54 -16.39 10.13 11.19
C SER A 54 -16.31 11.49 10.53
N ILE A 55 -15.36 12.29 11.00
CA ILE A 55 -14.98 13.57 10.41
C ILE A 55 -13.52 13.47 9.97
N GLN A 56 -13.22 14.12 8.84
CA GLN A 56 -11.85 14.32 8.40
C GLN A 56 -11.08 15.05 9.51
N LYS A 57 -10.02 14.41 10.05
CA LYS A 57 -9.45 14.87 11.34
C LYS A 57 -8.54 16.09 11.21
N ASP A 58 -7.91 16.33 10.05
CA ASP A 58 -6.99 17.46 9.89
C ASP A 58 -6.97 18.12 8.49
N GLY A 59 -7.84 17.68 7.57
CA GLY A 59 -7.95 18.27 6.24
C GLY A 59 -6.86 17.87 5.23
N ASN A 60 -5.85 17.09 5.64
CA ASN A 60 -4.68 16.81 4.80
C ASN A 60 -4.76 15.42 4.17
N ASP A 61 -4.44 15.34 2.88
CA ASP A 61 -4.25 14.06 2.20
C ASP A 61 -2.79 13.61 2.37
N TYR A 62 -2.60 12.51 3.09
CA TYR A 62 -1.28 11.91 3.31
C TYR A 62 -1.03 10.71 2.40
N ALA A 63 -1.97 10.35 1.54
CA ALA A 63 -1.81 9.23 0.61
C ALA A 63 -0.67 9.51 -0.36
N GLN A 64 0.19 8.50 -0.52
CA GLN A 64 1.31 8.53 -1.44
C GLN A 64 1.24 7.30 -2.34
N TRP A 65 1.55 7.50 -3.61
CA TRP A 65 1.65 6.41 -4.58
C TRP A 65 2.93 5.62 -4.36
N PHE A 66 2.80 4.30 -4.31
CA PHE A 66 3.92 3.37 -4.32
C PHE A 66 3.77 2.38 -5.47
N GLU A 67 4.90 2.06 -6.08
CA GLU A 67 4.97 1.18 -7.25
C GLU A 67 6.15 0.23 -7.12
N TRP A 68 5.92 -1.02 -7.51
CA TRP A 68 6.94 -2.05 -7.54
C TRP A 68 6.92 -2.81 -8.84
N TYR A 69 8.09 -2.91 -9.46
CA TYR A 69 8.28 -3.81 -10.59
C TYR A 69 8.60 -5.22 -10.07
N LYS A 70 8.17 -6.22 -10.83
CA LYS A 70 8.45 -7.64 -10.55
C LYS A 70 9.94 -7.91 -10.37
N ARG A 71 10.81 -7.16 -11.05
CA ARG A 71 12.27 -7.27 -10.90
C ARG A 71 12.73 -6.93 -9.48
N ASP A 72 12.18 -5.89 -8.88
CA ASP A 72 12.58 -5.42 -7.54
C ASP A 72 11.97 -6.33 -6.47
N LEU A 73 10.73 -6.77 -6.66
CA LEU A 73 10.08 -7.74 -5.80
C LEU A 73 10.80 -9.10 -5.79
N ASN A 74 11.37 -9.54 -6.91
CA ASN A 74 12.21 -10.75 -6.94
C ASN A 74 13.49 -10.61 -6.12
N GLN A 75 14.01 -9.38 -5.92
CA GLN A 75 15.15 -9.14 -5.04
C GLN A 75 14.70 -9.16 -3.59
N LEU A 76 13.60 -8.47 -3.29
CA LEU A 76 12.98 -8.44 -1.96
C LEU A 76 12.57 -9.85 -1.48
N ALA A 77 12.10 -10.72 -2.37
CA ALA A 77 11.76 -12.11 -2.06
C ALA A 77 12.93 -12.91 -1.47
N LYS A 78 14.18 -12.53 -1.76
CA LYS A 78 15.37 -13.17 -1.18
C LYS A 78 15.57 -12.79 0.29
N GLU A 79 15.08 -11.63 0.70
CA GLU A 79 15.15 -11.13 2.07
C GLU A 79 13.97 -11.65 2.91
N TYR A 80 12.85 -11.98 2.27
CA TYR A 80 11.62 -12.45 2.91
C TYR A 80 11.17 -13.81 2.35
N PRO A 81 11.92 -14.90 2.64
CA PRO A 81 11.54 -16.25 2.20
C PRO A 81 10.17 -16.65 2.78
N GLN A 82 9.49 -17.54 2.06
CA GLN A 82 8.17 -18.09 2.42
C GLN A 82 8.26 -19.08 3.58
#